data_AF-A0A0A6P8V9-F1
#
_entry.id   AF-A0A0A6P8V9-F1
#
_cell.length_a   1.000
_cell.length_b   1.000
_cell.length_c   1.000
_cell.angle_alpha   90.00
_cell.angle_beta   90.00
_cell.angle_gamma   90.00
#
_symmetry.space_group_name_H-M   'P 1'
#
loop_
_entity.id
_entity.type
_entity.pdbx_description
1 polymer ?
#
loop_
_entity_poly.entity_id
_entity_poly.type
_entity_poly.pdbx_seq_one_letter_code
_entity_poly.pdbx_strand_id
1 'polypeptide(L)' 'MNMEIDDELNDELRDEYDFSQMKGGVRGKYANQYQNDVKLIMLEPDIVKIFPDAKSVNTALRSLAKIIQQHQKFA' A
#
# COMPACT_ATOMS: atom_id res chain seq x y z
N MET A 1 18.01 6.86 -7.51
CA MET A 1 18.49 7.56 -6.31
C MET A 1 18.95 6.48 -5.35
N ASN A 2 20.26 6.37 -5.14
CA ASN A 2 20.81 5.49 -4.10
C ASN A 2 20.45 6.14 -2.77
N MET A 3 19.58 5.49 -2.02
CA MET A 3 19.25 5.91 -0.66
C MET A 3 20.43 5.46 0.19
N GLU A 4 21.28 6.41 0.58
CA GLU A 4 22.28 6.18 1.62
C GLU A 4 21.51 5.66 2.85
N ILE A 5 21.86 4.44 3.27
CA ILE A 5 21.26 3.80 4.43
C ILE A 5 21.84 4.54 5.62
N ASP A 6 20.98 5.28 6.31
CA ASP A 6 21.33 6.01 7.53
C ASP A 6 21.76 5.00 8.61
N ASP A 7 23.01 5.11 9.06
CA ASP A 7 23.66 4.21 10.03
C ASP A 7 23.02 4.29 11.44
N GLU A 8 22.11 5.23 11.69
CA GLU A 8 21.45 5.41 13.00
C GLU A 8 20.65 4.17 13.47
N LEU A 9 20.14 3.33 12.57
CA LEU A 9 19.47 2.07 12.94
C LEU A 9 20.43 0.94 13.34
N ASN A 10 21.71 1.09 13.00
CA ASN A 10 22.75 0.11 13.29
C ASN A 10 23.19 0.18 14.77
N ASP A 11 23.08 1.38 15.38
CA ASP A 11 23.44 1.63 16.78
C ASP A 11 22.47 0.99 17.81
N GLU A 12 21.25 0.61 17.41
CA GLU A 12 20.29 -0.08 18.28
C GLU A 12 20.34 -1.62 18.19
N LEU A 13 20.99 -2.16 17.15
CA LEU A 13 21.14 -3.60 16.97
C LEU A 13 22.28 -4.12 17.85
N ARG A 14 22.07 -5.25 18.52
CA ARG A 14 23.16 -5.89 19.28
C ARG A 14 24.16 -6.50 18.29
N ASP A 15 25.43 -6.52 18.69
CA ASP A 15 26.56 -7.03 17.90
C ASP A 15 26.33 -8.46 17.35
N GLU A 16 25.51 -9.28 18.01
CA GLU A 16 25.21 -10.64 17.56
C GLU A 16 24.26 -10.69 16.33
N TYR A 17 23.60 -9.59 15.98
CA TYR A 17 22.62 -9.50 14.89
C TYR A 17 23.22 -8.87 13.63
N ASP A 18 24.25 -9.48 13.05
CA ASP A 18 24.74 -9.12 11.71
C ASP A 18 23.95 -9.85 10.61
N PHE A 19 22.95 -9.17 10.05
CA PHE A 19 22.14 -9.69 8.95
C PHE A 19 22.91 -9.87 7.64
N SER A 20 24.11 -9.29 7.49
CA SER A 20 24.97 -9.51 6.32
C SER A 20 25.57 -10.93 6.29
N GLN A 21 25.76 -11.54 7.46
CA GLN A 21 26.25 -12.92 7.59
C GLN A 21 25.13 -13.97 7.50
N MET A 22 23.87 -13.54 7.50
CA MET A 22 22.72 -14.43 7.51
C MET A 22 22.53 -15.12 6.14
N LYS A 23 23.04 -16.35 6.03
CA LYS A 23 22.85 -17.18 4.84
C LYS A 23 21.38 -17.61 4.72
N GLY A 24 20.77 -17.36 3.55
CA GLY A 24 19.39 -17.78 3.26
C GLY A 24 18.30 -16.74 3.58
N GLY A 25 18.67 -15.53 4.02
CA GLY A 25 17.74 -14.41 4.08
C GLY A 25 17.28 -14.00 2.67
N VAL A 26 15.96 -13.98 2.43
CA VAL A 26 15.38 -13.57 1.15
C VAL A 26 14.60 -12.28 1.35
N ARG A 27 15.11 -11.16 0.79
CA ARG A 27 14.38 -9.89 0.77
C ARG A 27 13.10 -10.06 -0.04
N GLY A 28 11.97 -9.67 0.55
CA GLY A 28 10.68 -9.73 -0.15
C GLY A 28 10.13 -11.14 -0.38
N LYS A 29 10.46 -12.13 0.47
CA LYS A 29 9.97 -13.52 0.39
C LYS A 29 8.45 -13.66 0.11
N TYR A 30 7.64 -12.73 0.63
CA TYR A 30 6.19 -12.67 0.42
C TYR A 30 5.72 -11.41 -0.31
N ALA A 31 6.63 -10.56 -0.79
CA ALA A 31 6.28 -9.30 -1.44
C ALA A 31 5.40 -9.52 -2.69
N ASN A 32 5.67 -10.59 -3.45
CA ASN A 32 4.89 -10.94 -4.63
C ASN A 32 3.45 -11.38 -4.30
N GLN A 33 3.20 -11.92 -3.10
CA GLN A 33 1.85 -12.31 -2.69
C GLN A 33 0.97 -11.08 -2.43
N TYR A 34 1.57 -9.96 -2.04
CA TYR A 34 0.86 -8.71 -1.81
C TYR A 34 0.30 -8.09 -3.10
N GLN A 35 0.94 -8.34 -4.25
CA GLN A 35 0.58 -7.69 -5.52
C GLN A 35 -0.66 -8.32 -6.19
N ASN A 36 -0.99 -9.57 -5.88
CA ASN A 36 -2.01 -10.30 -6.65
C ASN A 36 -3.45 -9.86 -6.30
N ASP A 37 -3.69 -9.44 -5.06
CA ASP A 37 -5.06 -9.22 -4.57
C ASP A 37 -5.36 -7.77 -4.17
N VAL A 38 -4.36 -6.88 -4.13
CA VAL A 38 -4.52 -5.50 -3.66
C VAL A 38 -4.19 -4.50 -4.76
N LYS A 39 -5.22 -3.80 -5.24
CA LYS A 39 -5.04 -2.62 -6.10
C LYS A 39 -4.94 -1.37 -5.23
N LEU A 40 -3.73 -0.81 -5.16
CA LEU A 40 -3.48 0.47 -4.50
C LEU A 40 -3.78 1.60 -5.48
N ILE A 41 -4.61 2.56 -5.04
CA ILE A 41 -4.94 3.76 -5.80
C ILE A 41 -4.62 4.95 -4.89
N MET A 42 -3.72 5.81 -5.36
CA MET A 42 -3.41 7.06 -4.67
C MET A 42 -4.54 8.06 -4.90
N LEU A 43 -5.02 8.69 -3.83
CA LEU A 43 -6.00 9.76 -3.90
C LEU A 43 -5.28 11.11 -3.87
N GLU A 44 -5.82 12.07 -4.61
CA GLU A 44 -5.33 13.44 -4.59
C GLU A 44 -5.59 14.12 -3.23
N PRO A 45 -4.75 15.09 -2.80
CA PRO A 45 -4.82 15.69 -1.47
C PRO A 45 -6.15 16.40 -1.15
N ASP A 46 -6.84 16.91 -2.16
CA ASP A 46 -8.16 17.51 -2.04
C ASP A 46 -9.24 16.46 -1.72
N ILE A 47 -9.19 15.30 -2.37
CA ILE A 47 -10.11 14.18 -2.13
C ILE A 47 -9.92 13.60 -0.72
N VAL A 48 -8.68 13.51 -0.24
CA VAL A 48 -8.36 13.04 1.12
C VAL A 48 -8.99 13.93 2.20
N LYS A 49 -9.14 15.24 1.95
CA LYS A 49 -9.81 16.15 2.90
C LYS A 49 -11.31 15.88 3.01
N ILE A 50 -11.92 15.29 1.97
CA ILE A 50 -13.35 15.00 1.90
C ILE A 50 -13.65 13.62 2.51
N PHE A 51 -12.76 12.65 2.30
CA PHE A 51 -12.96 11.28 2.75
C PHE A 51 -11.97 10.88 3.85
N PRO A 52 -12.43 10.66 5.09
CA PRO A 52 -11.54 10.37 6.22
C PRO A 52 -10.96 8.94 6.21
N ASP A 53 -11.59 8.00 5.48
CA ASP A 53 -11.14 6.61 5.43
C ASP A 53 -11.50 5.88 4.11
N ALA A 54 -10.88 4.72 3.88
CA ALA A 54 -11.12 3.89 2.71
C ALA A 54 -12.56 3.33 2.64
N LYS A 55 -13.25 3.16 3.78
CA LYS A 55 -14.63 2.66 3.82
C LYS A 55 -15.59 3.69 3.23
N SER A 56 -15.39 4.97 3.54
CA SER A 56 -16.17 6.09 3.04
C SER A 56 -16.02 6.26 1.52
N VAL A 57 -14.79 6.22 1.00
CA VAL A 57 -14.48 6.26 -0.44
C VAL A 57 -15.18 5.11 -1.17
N ASN A 58 -14.99 3.88 -0.70
CA ASN A 58 -15.57 2.70 -1.35
C ASN A 58 -17.10 2.70 -1.32
N THR A 59 -17.70 3.25 -0.26
CA THR A 59 -19.16 3.39 -0.17
C THR A 59 -19.68 4.38 -1.21
N ALA A 60 -19.02 5.54 -1.35
CA ALA A 60 -19.38 6.54 -2.36
C ALA A 60 -19.26 5.98 -3.79
N LEU A 61 -18.14 5.33 -4.11
CA LEU A 61 -17.90 4.73 -5.42
C LEU A 61 -18.94 3.64 -5.76
N ARG A 62 -19.33 2.81 -4.78
CA ARG A 62 -20.38 1.79 -4.99
C ARG A 62 -21.75 2.42 -5.24
N SER A 63 -22.09 3.50 -4.54
CA SER A 63 -23.35 4.22 -4.76
C SER A 63 -23.38 4.83 -6.16
N LEU A 64 -22.28 5.43 -6.61
CA LEU A 64 -22.15 5.95 -7.98
C LEU A 64 -22.25 4.83 -9.02
N ALA A 65 -21.58 3.70 -8.79
CA ALA A 65 -21.65 2.55 -9.69
C ALA A 65 -23.08 2.03 -9.87
N LYS A 66 -23.89 1.99 -8.81
CA LYS A 66 -25.31 1.62 -8.90
C LYS A 66 -26.10 2.56 -9.80
N ILE A 67 -25.89 3.87 -9.67
CA ILE A 67 -26.56 4.87 -10.50
C ILE A 67 -26.15 4.67 -11.97
N ILE A 68 -24.85 4.54 -12.25
CA ILE A 68 -24.34 4.30 -13.61
C ILE A 68 -24.96 3.04 -14.21
N GLN A 69 -24.99 1.93 -13.46
CA GLN A 69 -25.58 0.67 -13.91
C GLN A 69 -27.10 0.76 -14.16
N GLN A 70 -27.81 1.56 -13.36
CA GLN A 70 -29.24 1.81 -13.60
C GLN A 70 -29.43 2.55 -14.91
N HIS A 71 -28.67 3.63 -15.16
CA HIS A 71 -28.77 4.40 -16.40
C HIS A 71 -28.35 3.58 -17.65
N GLN A 72 -27.37 2.69 -17.53
CA GLN A 72 -26.96 1.80 -18.62
C GLN A 72 -28.02 0.77 -19.02
N LYS A 73 -28.97 0.42 -18.13
CA LYS A 73 -30.08 -0.49 -18.46
C LYS A 73 -31.23 0.18 -19.19
N PHE A 74 -31.23 1.52 -19.25
CA PHE A 74 -32.24 2.33 -19.93
C PHE A 74 -31.73 2.96 -21.23
N ALA A 75 -30.50 2.67 -21.64
CA ALA A 75 -29.90 3.01 -22.93
C ALA A 75 -29.78 1.75 -23.80
#